data_AF-A0A958HUW8-F1
#
_entry.id   AF-A0A958HUW8-F1
#
_cell.length_a   1.000
_cell.length_b   1.000
_cell.length_c   1.000
_cell.angle_alpha   90.00
_cell.angle_beta   90.00
_cell.angle_gamma   90.00
#
_symmetry.space_group_name_H-M   'P 1'
#
loop_
_entity.id
_entity.type
_entity.pdbx_description
1 polymer ?
#
loop_
_entity_poly.entity_id
_entity_poly.type
_entity_poly.pdbx_seq_one_letter_code
_entity_poly.pdbx_strand_id
1 'polypeptide(L)'
;SQSGPEHDEAHIIGGMLTAIKSFMETSFAGSREGDLNEIEHSEFTIRINSGRYTYLAAVFSGVAGNELDEELRNLHIRIHERFHRQLRSYDGDNSRLQGIEQPLREIIRTTQHIDHEHTAAS
;
A
#
# COMPACT_ATOMS: atom_id res chain seq x y z
N SER A 1 -6.92 -22.02 14.63
CA SER A 1 -5.48 -21.79 14.42
C SER A 1 -5.24 -21.51 12.95
N GLN A 2 -5.11 -20.24 12.57
CA GLN A 2 -4.77 -19.84 11.21
C GLN A 2 -3.29 -19.45 11.22
N SER A 3 -2.43 -20.41 10.93
CA SER A 3 -1.00 -20.21 10.68
C SER A 3 -0.72 -20.91 9.36
N GLY A 4 -1.12 -20.25 8.27
CA GLY A 4 -0.88 -20.71 6.90
C GLY A 4 0.30 -19.94 6.29
N PRO A 5 0.94 -20.50 5.24
CA PRO A 5 2.16 -19.96 4.62
C PRO A 5 2.02 -18.51 4.10
N GLU A 6 0.79 -18.05 3.83
CA GLU A 6 0.50 -16.69 3.36
C GLU A 6 0.83 -15.60 4.39
N HIS A 7 0.71 -15.91 5.70
CA HIS A 7 0.98 -14.94 6.75
C HIS A 7 2.49 -14.69 6.93
N ASP A 8 3.31 -15.71 6.67
CA ASP A 8 4.77 -15.62 6.71
C ASP A 8 5.29 -14.80 5.52
N GLU A 9 4.71 -14.98 4.33
CA GLU A 9 5.06 -14.20 3.13
C GLU A 9 4.75 -12.71 3.29
N ALA A 10 3.56 -12.36 3.79
CA ALA A 10 3.19 -10.96 4.04
C ALA A 10 4.13 -10.28 5.05
N HIS A 11 4.56 -11.01 6.08
CA HIS A 11 5.54 -10.50 7.05
C HIS A 11 6.91 -10.27 6.43
N ILE A 12 7.38 -11.19 5.59
CA ILE A 12 8.65 -11.07 4.86
C ILE A 12 8.61 -9.87 3.91
N ILE A 13 7.55 -9.72 3.12
CA ILE A 13 7.38 -8.60 2.19
C ILE A 13 7.35 -7.25 2.94
N GLY A 14 6.57 -7.16 4.02
CA GLY A 14 6.54 -5.96 4.86
C GLY A 14 7.90 -5.62 5.48
N GLY A 15 8.66 -6.63 5.90
CA GLY A 15 10.02 -6.46 6.40
C GLY A 15 10.98 -5.93 5.34
N MET A 16 10.97 -6.49 4.13
CA MET A 16 11.81 -6.02 3.01
C MET A 16 11.47 -4.57 2.63
N LEU A 17 10.18 -4.25 2.53
CA LEU A 17 9.74 -2.91 2.20
C LEU A 17 10.22 -1.89 3.25
N THR A 18 10.12 -2.26 4.52
CA THR A 18 10.65 -1.45 5.63
C THR A 18 12.16 -1.26 5.51
N ALA A 19 12.91 -2.31 5.19
CA ALA A 19 14.36 -2.25 5.02
C ALA A 19 14.77 -1.33 3.85
N ILE A 20 14.09 -1.44 2.70
CA ILE A 20 14.32 -0.57 1.53
C ILE A 20 14.05 0.89 1.89
N LYS A 21 12.94 1.16 2.59
CA LYS A 21 12.61 2.51 3.06
C LYS A 21 13.68 3.05 4.00
N SER A 22 14.08 2.29 5.01
CA SER A 22 15.13 2.71 5.96
C SER A 22 16.47 2.94 5.26
N PHE A 23 16.81 2.15 4.24
CA PHE A 23 17.99 2.37 3.41
C PHE A 23 17.91 3.72 2.69
N MET A 24 16.81 4.02 2.00
CA MET A 24 16.60 5.30 1.32
C MET A 24 16.69 6.49 2.28
N GLU A 25 16.00 6.41 3.43
CA GLU A 25 16.06 7.45 4.47
C GLU A 25 17.49 7.68 4.98
N THR A 26 18.27 6.61 5.12
CA THR A 26 19.66 6.70 5.59
C THR A 26 20.59 7.24 4.50
N SER A 27 20.42 6.81 3.26
CA SER A 27 21.24 7.23 2.12
C SER A 27 21.06 8.71 1.76
N PHE A 28 19.86 9.25 1.98
CA PHE A 28 19.50 10.61 1.58
C PHE A 28 19.16 11.54 2.77
N ALA A 29 19.53 11.16 4.00
CA ALA A 29 19.22 11.87 5.27
C ALA A 29 19.60 13.37 5.32
N GLY A 30 20.43 13.87 4.38
CA GLY A 30 20.83 15.27 4.26
C GLY A 30 20.10 16.07 3.18
N SER A 31 19.33 15.40 2.32
CA SER A 31 18.52 16.02 1.27
C SER A 31 17.09 16.17 1.80
N ARG A 32 16.51 17.36 1.71
CA ARG A 32 15.12 17.65 2.12
C ARG A 32 14.05 16.99 1.23
N GLU A 33 14.41 16.01 0.42
CA GLU A 33 13.67 15.68 -0.78
C GLU A 33 13.34 14.19 -0.86
N GLY A 34 12.05 13.90 -0.69
CA GLY A 34 11.39 12.69 -1.17
C GLY A 34 11.14 11.60 -0.13
N ASP A 35 9.86 11.28 0.07
CA ASP A 35 9.45 9.96 0.55
C ASP A 35 9.68 8.92 -0.57
N LEU A 36 9.92 7.66 -0.19
CA LEU A 36 9.90 6.54 -1.15
C LEU A 36 8.47 6.35 -1.66
N ASN A 37 8.19 6.85 -2.87
CA ASN A 37 6.85 6.86 -3.44
C ASN A 37 6.62 5.76 -4.50
N GLU A 38 7.68 5.26 -5.13
CA GLU A 38 7.58 4.30 -6.23
C GLU A 38 8.80 3.39 -6.30
N ILE A 39 8.57 2.11 -6.62
CA ILE A 39 9.59 1.14 -7.01
C ILE A 39 9.13 0.51 -8.32
N GLU A 40 9.91 0.64 -9.38
CA GLU A 40 9.59 0.09 -10.71
C GLU A 40 10.51 -1.08 -11.05
N HIS A 41 9.94 -2.15 -11.60
CA HIS A 41 10.66 -3.29 -12.15
C HIS A 41 9.96 -3.83 -13.41
N SER A 42 10.51 -3.48 -14.57
CA SER A 42 10.07 -3.93 -15.90
C SER A 42 8.60 -3.59 -16.17
N GLU A 43 7.68 -4.51 -15.93
CA GLU A 43 6.24 -4.34 -16.15
C GLU A 43 5.46 -4.09 -14.87
N PHE A 44 6.11 -4.25 -13.70
CA PHE A 44 5.50 -4.10 -12.40
C PHE A 44 5.99 -2.85 -11.71
N THR A 45 5.05 -2.11 -11.13
CA THR A 45 5.35 -0.94 -10.32
C THR A 45 4.68 -1.09 -8.98
N ILE A 46 5.41 -0.72 -7.93
CA ILE A 46 4.93 -0.66 -6.55
C ILE A 46 4.79 0.82 -6.19
N ARG A 47 3.55 1.30 -6.03
CA ARG A 47 3.27 2.64 -5.48
C ARG A 47 3.28 2.55 -3.97
N ILE A 48 4.02 3.42 -3.30
CA ILE A 48 4.08 3.48 -1.84
C ILE A 48 3.53 4.84 -1.41
N ASN A 49 2.51 4.81 -0.56
CA ASN A 49 1.83 6.01 -0.07
C ASN A 49 1.95 6.10 1.44
N SER A 50 2.61 7.15 1.91
CA SER A 50 2.76 7.47 3.33
C SER A 50 1.49 8.10 3.90
N GLY A 51 0.93 7.46 4.92
CA GLY A 51 -0.12 8.00 5.77
C GLY A 51 0.44 8.33 7.15
N ARG A 52 -0.38 9.00 7.98
CA ARG A 52 0.06 9.43 9.32
C ARG A 52 0.52 8.29 10.23
N TYR A 53 -0.09 7.11 10.10
CA TYR A 53 0.18 5.93 10.96
C TYR A 53 0.39 4.64 10.15
N THR A 54 0.39 4.72 8.82
CA THR A 54 0.33 3.56 7.94
C THR A 54 1.07 3.86 6.65
N TYR A 55 1.63 2.81 6.05
CA TYR A 55 2.08 2.82 4.66
C TYR A 55 1.17 1.90 3.86
N LEU A 56 0.75 2.34 2.67
CA LEU A 56 0.04 1.50 1.72
C LEU A 56 0.96 1.27 0.52
N ALA A 57 1.25 0.00 0.25
CA ALA A 57 1.96 -0.42 -0.95
C ALA A 57 0.98 -1.13 -1.88
N ALA A 58 0.83 -0.62 -3.11
CA ALA A 58 0.00 -1.21 -4.14
C ALA A 58 0.89 -1.63 -5.31
N VAL A 59 0.72 -2.88 -5.78
CA VAL A 59 1.45 -3.42 -6.93
C VAL A 59 0.53 -3.43 -8.14
N PHE A 60 1.00 -2.92 -9.26
CA PHE A 60 0.27 -2.87 -10.52
C PHE A 60 1.16 -3.29 -11.69
N SER A 61 0.55 -3.80 -12.76
CA SER A 61 1.21 -4.09 -14.02
C SER A 61 0.75 -3.11 -15.09
N GLY A 62 1.68 -2.51 -15.84
CA GLY A 62 1.38 -1.52 -16.86
C GLY A 62 1.31 -0.06 -16.35
N VAL A 63 0.68 0.82 -17.12
CA VAL A 63 0.63 2.27 -16.81
C VAL A 63 -0.57 2.55 -15.90
N ALA A 64 -0.32 2.84 -14.62
CA ALA A 64 -1.35 3.35 -13.73
C ALA A 64 -1.75 4.77 -14.15
N GLY A 65 -3.05 4.98 -14.37
CA GLY A 65 -3.64 6.31 -14.56
C GLY A 65 -3.67 7.13 -13.27
N ASN A 66 -3.93 8.44 -13.38
CA ASN A 66 -4.04 9.35 -12.25
C ASN A 66 -5.20 8.98 -11.30
N GLU A 67 -6.17 8.23 -11.80
CA GLU A 67 -7.33 7.72 -11.07
C GLU A 67 -6.91 6.82 -9.89
N LEU A 68 -5.80 6.08 -10.05
CA LEU A 68 -5.29 5.20 -8.99
C LEU A 68 -4.83 6.01 -7.78
N ASP A 69 -4.15 7.13 -7.98
CA ASP A 69 -3.69 7.97 -6.87
C ASP A 69 -4.87 8.55 -6.07
N GLU A 70 -5.96 8.91 -6.75
CA GLU A 70 -7.18 9.37 -6.09
C GLU A 70 -7.83 8.26 -5.26
N GLU A 71 -7.92 7.04 -5.80
CA GLU A 71 -8.44 5.89 -5.07
C GLU A 71 -7.57 5.53 -3.85
N LEU A 72 -6.25 5.50 -3.99
CA LEU A 72 -5.32 5.25 -2.89
C LEU A 72 -5.40 6.34 -1.81
N ARG A 73 -5.56 7.61 -2.21
CA ARG A 73 -5.81 8.71 -1.26
C ARG A 73 -7.12 8.53 -0.51
N ASN A 74 -8.20 8.16 -1.22
CA ASN A 74 -9.50 7.89 -0.61
C ASN A 74 -9.44 6.68 0.34
N LEU A 75 -8.61 5.67 0.04
CA LEU A 75 -8.34 4.55 0.93
C LEU A 75 -7.76 5.00 2.26
N HIS A 76 -6.72 5.84 2.20
CA HIS A 76 -6.05 6.37 3.40
C HIS A 76 -7.05 7.10 4.29
N ILE A 77 -7.96 7.88 3.70
CA ILE A 77 -9.02 8.57 4.45
C ILE A 77 -9.93 7.54 5.13
N ARG A 78 -10.47 6.56 4.39
CA ARG A 78 -11.36 5.52 4.95
C ARG A 78 -10.69 4.71 6.06
N ILE A 79 -9.43 4.32 5.88
CA ILE A 79 -8.65 3.59 6.88
C ILE A 79 -8.42 4.47 8.11
N HIS A 80 -8.02 5.73 7.92
CA HIS A 80 -7.78 6.65 9.02
C HIS A 80 -9.04 6.88 9.84
N GLU A 81 -10.16 7.25 9.20
CA GLU A 81 -11.43 7.50 9.90
C GLU A 81 -11.86 6.31 10.76
N ARG A 82 -11.78 5.09 10.20
CA ARG A 82 -12.26 3.88 10.85
C ARG A 82 -11.29 3.31 11.89
N PHE A 83 -9.98 3.44 11.69
CA PHE A 83 -8.96 2.73 12.47
C PHE A 83 -7.92 3.64 13.15
N HIS A 84 -8.04 4.98 13.11
CA HIS A 84 -7.01 5.90 13.66
C HIS A 84 -6.58 5.58 15.10
N ARG A 85 -7.50 5.18 15.98
CA ARG A 85 -7.16 4.85 17.38
C ARG A 85 -6.29 3.61 17.46
N GLN A 86 -6.69 2.56 16.73
CA GLN A 86 -6.01 1.28 16.69
C GLN A 86 -4.63 1.39 16.02
N LEU A 87 -4.55 2.14 14.92
CA LEU A 87 -3.30 2.40 14.20
C LEU A 87 -2.32 3.23 15.04
N ARG A 88 -2.81 4.21 15.80
CA ARG A 88 -1.96 5.03 16.68
C ARG A 88 -1.33 4.20 17.82
N SER A 89 -2.01 3.15 18.28
CA SER A 89 -1.53 2.25 19.33
C SER A 89 -1.20 0.86 18.78
N TYR A 90 -0.81 0.77 17.51
CA TYR A 90 -0.51 -0.50 16.87
C TYR A 90 0.80 -1.07 17.45
N ASP A 91 0.71 -2.30 17.94
CA ASP A 91 1.78 -3.04 18.61
C ASP A 91 2.23 -4.26 17.80
N GLY A 92 1.84 -4.33 16.52
CA GLY A 92 2.08 -5.49 15.67
C GLY A 92 0.94 -6.51 15.69
N ASP A 93 -0.12 -6.31 16.50
CA ASP A 93 -1.27 -7.20 16.55
C ASP A 93 -2.42 -6.72 15.65
N ASN A 94 -2.66 -7.47 14.57
CA ASN A 94 -3.75 -7.24 13.62
C ASN A 94 -5.14 -7.58 14.19
N SER A 95 -5.25 -8.22 15.35
CA SER A 95 -6.55 -8.58 15.95
C SER A 95 -7.44 -7.35 16.19
N ARG A 96 -6.84 -6.18 16.45
CA ARG A 96 -7.54 -4.91 16.66
C ARG A 96 -7.94 -4.21 15.35
N LEU A 97 -7.45 -4.69 14.21
CA LEU A 97 -7.73 -4.16 12.87
C LEU A 97 -8.76 -5.01 12.11
N GLN A 98 -9.57 -5.80 12.82
CA GLN A 98 -10.64 -6.59 12.21
C GLN A 98 -11.53 -5.72 11.30
N GLY A 99 -11.65 -6.16 10.04
CA GLY A 99 -12.44 -5.47 9.02
C GLY A 99 -11.67 -4.45 8.18
N ILE A 100 -10.37 -4.22 8.43
CA ILE A 100 -9.52 -3.37 7.58
C ILE A 100 -9.47 -3.87 6.12
N GLU A 101 -9.69 -5.16 5.93
CA GLU A 101 -9.77 -5.81 4.62
C GLU A 101 -10.95 -5.33 3.74
N GLN A 102 -12.02 -4.80 4.32
CA GLN A 102 -13.17 -4.31 3.54
C GLN A 102 -12.80 -3.15 2.61
N PRO A 103 -12.28 -2.02 3.12
CA PRO A 103 -11.91 -0.90 2.25
C PRO A 103 -10.75 -1.25 1.29
N LEU A 104 -9.86 -2.19 1.65
CA LEU A 104 -8.82 -2.70 0.75
C LEU A 104 -9.42 -3.46 -0.44
N ARG A 105 -10.35 -4.38 -0.18
CA ARG A 105 -11.02 -5.15 -1.24
C ARG A 105 -11.92 -4.32 -2.16
N GLU A 106 -12.48 -3.22 -1.67
CA GLU A 106 -13.26 -2.30 -2.51
C GLU A 106 -12.39 -1.70 -3.61
N ILE A 107 -11.17 -1.26 -3.28
CA ILE A 107 -10.27 -0.67 -4.27
C ILE A 107 -9.76 -1.68 -5.29
N ILE A 108 -9.39 -2.89 -4.84
CA ILE A 108 -8.93 -3.92 -5.77
C ILE A 108 -9.99 -4.17 -6.87
N ARG A 109 -11.28 -4.18 -6.50
CA ARG A 109 -12.38 -4.34 -7.47
C ARG A 109 -12.54 -3.14 -8.39
N THR A 110 -12.41 -1.92 -7.87
CA THR A 110 -12.48 -0.69 -8.67
C THR A 110 -11.34 -0.64 -9.69
N THR A 111 -10.10 -0.91 -9.27
CA THR A 111 -8.93 -0.84 -10.14
C THR A 111 -8.92 -1.94 -11.21
N GLN A 112 -9.39 -3.16 -10.89
CA GLN A 112 -9.55 -4.23 -11.89
C GLN A 112 -10.53 -3.87 -13.01
N HIS A 113 -11.50 -2.98 -12.76
CA HIS A 113 -12.43 -2.53 -13.79
C HIS A 113 -11.79 -1.53 -14.76
N ILE A 114 -10.83 -0.73 -14.28
CA ILE A 114 -10.14 0.31 -15.06
C ILE A 114 -9.25 -0.32 -16.15
N ASP A 115 -8.55 -1.43 -15.85
CA ASP A 115 -7.72 -2.16 -16.82
C ASP A 115 -8.53 -2.71 -18.01
N HIS A 116 -9.81 -3.05 -17.78
CA HIS A 116 -10.68 -3.59 -18.83
C HIS A 116 -11.23 -2.53 -19.77
N GLU A 117 -11.52 -1.31 -19.30
CA GLU A 117 -12.03 -0.23 -20.18
C GLU A 117 -10.94 0.31 -21.12
N HIS A 118 -9.69 0.40 -20.67
CA HIS A 118 -8.58 0.85 -21.51
C HIS A 118 -8.18 -0.17 -22.60
N THR A 119 -8.37 -1.47 -22.35
CA THR A 119 -8.10 -2.52 -23.34
C THR A 119 -9.18 -2.57 -24.43
N ALA A 120 -10.41 -2.11 -24.15
CA ALA A 120 -11.50 -2.10 -25.11
C ALA A 120 -11.50 -0.89 -26.07
N ALA A 121 -10.64 0.11 -25.81
CA ALA A 121 -10.57 1.37 -26.57
C ALA A 121 -9.35 1.48 -27.50
N SER A 122 -8.57 0.41 -27.70
CA SER A 122 -7.44 0.34 -28.64
C SER A 122 -7.71 -0.68 -29.75
#